data_AF-T1BQJ6-F1
#
_entry.id   AF-T1BQJ6-F1
#
_cell.length_a   1.000
_cell.length_b   1.000
_cell.length_c   1.000
_cell.angle_alpha   90.00
_cell.angle_beta   90.00
_cell.angle_gamma   90.00
#
_symmetry.space_group_name_H-M   'P 1'
#
loop_
_entity.id
_entity.type
_entity.pdbx_description
1 polymer ?
#
loop_
_entity_poly.entity_id
_entity_poly.type
_entity_poly.pdbx_seq_one_letter_code
_entity_poly.pdbx_strand_id
1 'polypeptide(L)' 'MRERIAQRWGVKLSLASVGAILARVGLTPQQPLQCADQRDPEAIARWQRETYPAIARPAKRA' A
#
# COMPACT_ATOMS: atom_id res chain seq x y z
N MET A 1 -4.67 -7.43 2.05
CA MET A 1 -5.36 -7.88 0.81
C MET A 1 -6.75 -8.45 1.10
N ARG A 2 -6.89 -9.60 1.78
CA ARG A 2 -8.20 -10.22 2.06
C ARG A 2 -9.20 -9.30 2.77
N GLU A 3 -8.73 -8.54 3.74
CA GLU A 3 -9.57 -7.58 4.46
C GLU A 3 -10.05 -6.43 3.56
N ARG A 4 -9.17 -5.90 2.70
CA ARG A 4 -9.53 -4.89 1.69
C ARG A 4 -10.56 -5.42 0.70
N ILE A 5 -10.42 -6.69 0.31
CA ILE A 5 -11.37 -7.37 -0.59
C ILE A 5 -12.75 -7.46 0.08
N ALA A 6 -12.79 -7.89 1.34
CA ALA A 6 -14.03 -7.99 2.10
C ALA A 6 -14.69 -6.62 2.33
N GLN A 7 -13.91 -5.57 2.65
CA GLN A 7 -14.43 -4.22 2.84
C GLN A 7 -14.95 -3.60 1.54
N ARG A 8 -14.28 -3.84 0.40
CA ARG A 8 -14.64 -3.20 -0.88
C ARG A 8 -15.72 -3.95 -1.65
N TRP A 9 -15.74 -5.29 -1.56
CA TRP A 9 -16.61 -6.14 -2.36
C TRP A 9 -17.55 -7.03 -1.53
N GLY A 10 -17.50 -6.96 -0.19
CA GLY A 10 -18.42 -7.72 0.69
C GLY A 10 -18.18 -9.23 0.72
N VAL A 11 -17.17 -9.73 -0.01
CA VAL A 11 -16.89 -11.17 -0.14
C VAL A 11 -15.66 -11.58 0.65
N LYS A 12 -15.77 -12.71 1.36
CA LYS A 12 -14.63 -13.34 2.04
C LYS A 12 -14.04 -14.41 1.13
N LEU A 13 -12.82 -14.15 0.64
CA LEU A 13 -12.07 -15.12 -0.16
C LEU A 13 -10.97 -15.77 0.67
N SER A 14 -10.75 -17.07 0.44
CA SER A 14 -9.59 -17.78 0.97
C SER A 14 -8.29 -17.23 0.37
N LEU A 15 -7.15 -17.44 1.04
CA LEU A 15 -5.86 -16.97 0.50
C LEU A 15 -5.52 -17.64 -0.84
N ALA A 16 -5.85 -18.93 -0.97
CA ALA A 16 -5.65 -19.69 -2.21
C ALA A 16 -6.50 -19.13 -3.36
N SER A 17 -7.77 -18.82 -3.10
CA SER A 17 -8.67 -18.23 -4.10
C SER A 17 -8.16 -16.86 -4.58
N VAL A 18 -7.66 -16.03 -3.66
CA VAL A 18 -7.05 -14.74 -4.01
C VAL A 18 -5.79 -14.95 -4.86
N GLY A 19 -4.93 -15.90 -4.49
CA GLY A 19 -3.75 -16.26 -5.27
C GLY A 19 -4.07 -16.74 -6.69
N ALA A 20 -5.07 -17.62 -6.82
CA ALA A 20 -5.52 -18.13 -8.12
C ALA A 20 -6.08 -17.02 -9.02
N ILE A 21 -6.87 -16.09 -8.46
CA ILE A 21 -7.40 -14.94 -9.20
C ILE A 21 -6.25 -14.05 -9.68
N LEU A 22 -5.30 -13.73 -8.80
CA LEU A 22 -4.15 -12.90 -9.12
C LEU A 22 -3.30 -13.52 -10.25
N ALA A 23 -2.98 -14.80 -10.14
CA ALA A 23 -2.23 -15.52 -11.16
C ALA A 23 -2.94 -15.49 -12.53
N ARG A 24 -4.27 -15.65 -12.55
CA ARG A 24 -5.07 -15.61 -13.78
C ARG A 24 -5.05 -14.24 -14.46
N VAL A 25 -4.95 -13.15 -13.70
CA VAL A 25 -4.88 -11.78 -14.26
C VAL A 25 -3.44 -11.29 -14.44
N GLY A 26 -2.44 -12.17 -14.30
CA GLY A 26 -1.03 -11.81 -14.45
C GLY A 26 -0.48 -10.91 -13.34
N LEU A 27 -1.17 -10.86 -12.19
CA LEU A 27 -0.76 -10.09 -11.03
C LEU A 27 -0.11 -11.03 -10.01
N THR A 28 0.96 -10.57 -9.37
CA THR A 28 1.48 -11.20 -8.16
C THR A 28 0.86 -10.53 -6.95
N PRO A 29 0.60 -11.28 -5.86
CA PRO A 29 0.28 -10.66 -4.59
C PRO A 29 1.44 -9.75 -4.21
N GLN A 30 1.20 -8.44 -4.26
CA GLN A 30 2.14 -7.51 -3.67
C GLN A 30 2.13 -7.80 -2.18
N GLN A 31 3.22 -8.41 -1.71
CA GLN A 31 3.50 -8.43 -0.29
C GLN A 31 3.45 -6.95 0.11
N PRO A 32 2.60 -6.54 1.08
CA PRO A 32 2.73 -5.20 1.62
C PRO A 32 4.18 -5.13 2.02
N LEU A 33 4.94 -4.26 1.35
CA LEU A 33 6.37 -4.12 1.52
C LEU A 33 6.56 -4.20 3.02
N GLN A 34 7.12 -5.32 3.51
CA GLN A 34 7.47 -5.45 4.91
C GLN A 34 8.20 -4.14 5.16
N CYS A 35 7.65 -3.28 6.03
CA CYS A 35 8.36 -2.07 6.39
C CYS A 35 9.77 -2.54 6.66
N ALA A 36 10.77 -2.08 5.91
CA ALA A 36 12.13 -2.50 6.21
C ALA A 36 12.31 -2.25 7.71
N ASP A 37 12.76 -3.25 8.47
CA ASP A 37 12.94 -3.12 9.93
C ASP A 37 13.82 -1.91 10.30
N GLN A 38 14.52 -1.35 9.31
CA GLN A 38 15.33 -0.13 9.33
C GLN A 38 14.54 1.18 9.18
N ARG A 39 13.20 1.17 9.14
CA ARG A 39 12.42 2.41 9.12
C ARG A 39 12.56 3.13 10.45
N ASP A 40 13.15 4.33 10.40
CA ASP A 40 13.12 5.28 11.50
C ASP A 40 11.78 6.05 11.46
N PRO A 41 10.85 5.80 12.41
CA PRO A 41 9.55 6.44 12.43
C PRO A 41 9.62 7.96 12.66
N GLU A 42 10.66 8.44 13.35
CA GLU A 42 10.87 9.87 13.59
C GLU A 42 11.36 10.58 12.33
N ALA A 43 12.31 9.98 11.60
CA ALA A 43 12.77 10.50 10.32
C ALA A 43 11.63 10.60 9.30
N ILE A 44 10.75 9.58 9.27
CA ILE A 44 9.55 9.57 8.43
C ILE A 44 8.57 10.69 8.85
N ALA A 45 8.34 10.85 10.15
CA ALA A 45 7.45 11.89 10.66
C ALA A 45 7.98 13.31 10.36
N ARG A 46 9.30 13.52 10.48
CA ARG A 46 9.96 14.78 10.14
C ARG A 46 9.82 15.09 8.66
N TRP A 47 10.16 14.12 7.81
CA TRP A 47 10.05 14.27 6.36
C TRP A 47 8.62 14.62 5.91
N GLN A 48 7.61 13.98 6.49
CA GLN A 48 6.19 14.27 6.19
C GLN A 48 5.77 15.69 6.59
N ARG A 49 6.32 16.25 7.67
CA ARG A 49 5.97 17.59 8.14
C ARG A 49 6.74 18.69 7.43
N GLU A 50 8.01 18.45 7.13
CA GLU A 50 8.93 19.51 6.69
C GLU A 50 9.20 19.44 5.19
N THR A 51 9.48 18.25 4.66
CA THR A 51 9.92 18.09 3.27
C THR A 51 8.75 17.89 2.32
N TYR A 52 7.80 17.02 2.67
CA TYR A 52 6.68 16.66 1.79
C TYR A 52 5.80 17.85 1.38
N PRO A 53 5.42 18.79 2.28
CA PRO A 53 4.58 19.92 1.88
C PRO A 53 5.28 20.85 0.89
N ALA A 54 6.61 20.98 0.97
CA ALA A 54 7.39 21.81 0.07
C ALA A 54 7.37 21.30 -1.38
N ILE A 55 7.35 19.97 -1.57
CA ILE A 55 7.28 19.34 -2.90
C ILE A 55 5.83 19.12 -3.38
N ALA A 56 4.89 18.86 -2.48
CA ALA A 56 3.49 18.56 -2.84
C ALA A 56 2.71 19.81 -3.27
N ARG A 57 3.02 20.98 -2.71
CA ARG A 57 2.38 22.26 -3.05
C ARG A 57 2.57 22.67 -4.51
N PRO A 58 3.79 22.67 -5.08
CA PRO A 58 3.98 22.98 -6.50
C PRO A 58 3.37 21.90 -7.40
N ALA A 59 3.45 20.62 -7.03
CA ALA A 59 2.87 19.52 -7.82
C ALA A 59 1.34 19.55 -7.91
N LYS A 60 0.63 20.15 -6.94
CA LYS A 60 -0.84 20.35 -6.99
C LYS A 60 -1.27 21.57 -7.80
N ARG A 61 -0.34 22.47 -8.14
CA ARG A 61 -0.62 23.69 -8.90
C ARG A 61 -0.28 23.55 -10.39
N ALA A 62 0.39 22.46 -10.77
CA ALA A 62 0.68 22.07 -12.14
C ALA A 62 -0.45 21.23 -12.74
#